data_AF-A0A401L346-F1
#
_entry.id   AF-A0A401L346-F1
#
_cell.length_a   1.000
_cell.length_b   1.000
_cell.length_c   1.000
_cell.angle_alpha   90.00
_cell.angle_beta   90.00
_cell.angle_gamma   90.00
#
_symmetry.space_group_name_H-M   'P 1'
#
loop_
_entity.id
_entity.type
_entity.pdbx_description
1 polymer ?
#
loop_
_entity_poly.entity_id
_entity_poly.type
_entity_poly.pdbx_seq_one_letter_code
_entity_poly.pdbx_strand_id
1 'polypeptide(L)'
;MADTENERPSAGPIRTAVETEIRTMESYTNWRCRAVTVDPKNTNRIRIACRDEAEHQLVRKVAETEVGAGARVLRDELYPIKVDSVNRTAVLDESGDIQAGAAAAFGEENEASIAKIAWLSRKENAKAYGSMVVYLTKGSDARRLLADGFFHAGGESGVTSTFEYRPRPMQCYNCQEIGHKAFQCKNAQKCAKCAAEGHHHTRTVGSSTHRIMNRTLRVIQLNVRKQGAVHESLMNDEETQNAVVLAIQEPQARRIQGRLLTTSMGHHKWTKMVPSTWREGRWAIRSMLWINKDVEAEQVPIESPDLTAAVIRLPERLIFTASVYVEGGSALALDDACKHLINAITKVRRDTGAVVEILIMGDFNRHDQLWGGDDVSLGRQGEADPIIDLMNEYALSSLLKRGTKTWHGGGYSGDCESTIDLVLASENLTDSVIKCAILGTEHGSDHCAIETVFDAPWSLPKHQGRLLLENAPWKEINARIVNALSATPLEGTVQQKTDRLMSAVSEAV
;
A
#
# COMPACT_ATOMS: atom_id res chain seq x y z
N MET A 1 32.09 -26.82 -5.07
CA MET A 1 32.31 -25.39 -5.32
C MET A 1 31.06 -24.70 -4.82
N ALA A 2 31.19 -23.86 -3.81
CA ALA A 2 30.07 -23.15 -3.21
C ALA A 2 29.57 -22.11 -4.22
N ASP A 3 28.32 -22.22 -4.64
CA ASP A 3 27.61 -21.13 -5.29
C ASP A 3 27.49 -20.02 -4.25
N THR A 4 28.33 -18.99 -4.39
CA THR A 4 28.10 -17.70 -3.74
C THR A 4 26.79 -17.17 -4.31
N GLU A 5 25.70 -17.31 -3.56
CA GLU A 5 24.51 -16.51 -3.77
C GLU A 5 24.97 -15.05 -3.85
N ASN A 6 24.83 -14.43 -5.04
CA ASN A 6 25.01 -12.99 -5.18
C ASN A 6 23.98 -12.35 -4.24
N GLU A 7 24.43 -11.89 -3.06
CA GLU A 7 23.60 -11.13 -2.13
C GLU A 7 22.96 -9.98 -2.91
N ARG A 8 21.63 -9.95 -2.95
CA ARG A 8 20.91 -8.83 -3.54
C ARG A 8 21.34 -7.56 -2.78
N PRO A 9 21.77 -6.50 -3.48
CA PRO A 9 22.23 -5.30 -2.79
C PRO A 9 21.06 -4.68 -2.00
N SER A 10 21.22 -4.57 -0.69
CA SER A 10 20.26 -3.96 0.24
C SER A 10 20.53 -2.47 0.43
N ALA A 11 19.53 -1.74 0.92
CA ALA A 11 19.62 -0.28 1.07
C ALA A 11 20.70 0.14 2.09
N GLY A 12 20.88 -0.62 3.17
CA GLY A 12 21.84 -0.31 4.23
C GLY A 12 23.31 -0.35 3.81
N PRO A 13 23.80 -1.43 3.15
CA PRO A 13 25.15 -1.48 2.60
C PRO A 13 25.42 -0.39 1.56
N ILE A 14 24.47 -0.13 0.64
CA ILE A 14 24.60 0.97 -0.34
C ILE A 14 24.70 2.32 0.37
N ARG A 15 23.84 2.58 1.36
CA ARG A 15 23.86 3.80 2.18
C ARG A 15 25.24 3.96 2.83
N THR A 16 25.76 2.89 3.44
CA THR A 16 27.06 2.91 4.13
C THR A 16 28.22 3.17 3.18
N ALA A 17 28.24 2.52 2.01
CA ALA A 17 29.30 2.70 1.01
C ALA A 17 29.32 4.14 0.48
N VAL A 18 28.17 4.67 0.05
CA VAL A 18 28.05 6.04 -0.48
C VAL A 18 28.40 7.09 0.58
N GLU A 19 27.93 6.91 1.81
CA GLU A 19 28.26 7.82 2.92
C GLU A 19 29.74 7.81 3.27
N THR A 20 30.38 6.63 3.27
CA THR A 20 31.81 6.50 3.59
C THR A 20 32.65 7.25 2.57
N GLU A 21 32.37 7.06 1.29
CA GLU A 21 33.13 7.69 0.21
C GLU A 21 32.92 9.21 0.17
N ILE A 22 31.68 9.70 0.29
CA ILE A 22 31.42 11.16 0.28
C ILE A 22 32.08 11.86 1.47
N ARG A 23 32.15 11.21 2.65
CA ARG A 23 32.79 11.80 3.83
C ARG A 23 34.31 11.93 3.73
N THR A 24 34.96 11.26 2.77
CA THR A 24 36.39 11.47 2.50
C THR A 24 36.67 12.86 1.91
N MET A 25 35.65 13.53 1.39
CA MET A 25 35.76 14.86 0.79
C MET A 25 35.67 15.96 1.87
N GLU A 26 36.61 16.90 1.85
CA GLU A 26 36.79 17.92 2.91
C GLU A 26 35.53 18.74 3.23
N SER A 27 34.66 18.99 2.23
CA SER A 27 33.41 19.76 2.41
C SER A 27 32.21 18.93 2.88
N TYR A 28 32.35 17.60 3.01
CA TYR A 28 31.25 16.67 3.24
C TYR A 28 31.50 15.69 4.39
N THR A 29 32.40 16.03 5.32
CA THR A 29 32.81 15.19 6.46
C THR A 29 31.66 14.69 7.34
N ASN A 30 30.54 15.43 7.40
CA ASN A 30 29.33 15.07 8.15
C ASN A 30 28.14 14.69 7.24
N TRP A 31 28.38 14.49 5.95
CA TRP A 31 27.32 14.20 5.00
C TRP A 31 26.66 12.86 5.27
N ARG A 32 25.34 12.80 5.06
CA ARG A 32 24.52 11.59 5.20
C ARG A 32 23.47 11.51 4.09
N CYS A 33 23.19 10.28 3.64
CA CYS A 33 22.16 9.94 2.68
C CYS A 33 20.78 10.24 3.26
N ARG A 34 19.90 10.95 2.53
CA ARG A 34 18.53 11.23 2.98
C ARG A 34 17.68 9.96 3.10
N ALA A 35 17.64 9.19 2.02
CA ALA A 35 16.97 7.90 1.90
C ALA A 35 17.58 7.13 0.73
N VAL A 36 17.56 5.80 0.81
CA VAL A 36 18.07 4.91 -0.25
C VAL A 36 17.00 3.86 -0.54
N THR A 37 16.67 3.66 -1.80
CA THR A 37 15.79 2.56 -2.25
C THR A 37 16.45 1.84 -3.42
N VAL A 38 16.16 0.55 -3.58
CA VAL A 38 16.71 -0.29 -4.65
C VAL A 38 15.55 -0.84 -5.45
N ASP A 39 15.60 -0.70 -6.78
CA ASP A 39 14.55 -1.23 -7.65
C ASP A 39 14.56 -2.77 -7.61
N PRO A 40 13.46 -3.42 -7.21
CA PRO A 40 13.39 -4.89 -7.13
C PRO A 40 13.55 -5.61 -8.47
N LYS A 41 13.18 -4.94 -9.57
CA LYS A 41 13.24 -5.53 -10.93
C LYS A 41 14.61 -5.31 -11.57
N ASN A 42 15.40 -4.36 -11.09
CA ASN A 42 16.74 -4.08 -11.59
C ASN A 42 17.63 -3.51 -10.48
N THR A 43 18.43 -4.36 -9.86
CA THR A 43 19.32 -4.01 -8.73
C THR A 43 20.37 -2.94 -9.07
N ASN A 44 20.60 -2.63 -10.35
CA ASN A 44 21.44 -1.52 -10.79
C ASN A 44 20.70 -0.17 -10.82
N ARG A 45 19.41 -0.12 -10.48
CA ARG A 45 18.64 1.13 -10.37
C ARG A 45 18.41 1.46 -8.91
N ILE A 46 19.17 2.41 -8.40
CA ILE A 46 19.16 2.82 -7.00
C ILE A 46 18.60 4.24 -6.95
N ARG A 47 17.66 4.53 -6.05
CA ARG A 47 17.22 5.91 -5.82
C ARG A 47 17.83 6.38 -4.52
N ILE A 48 18.58 7.46 -4.60
CA ILE A 48 19.13 8.13 -3.43
C ILE A 48 18.52 9.52 -3.39
N ALA A 49 17.83 9.81 -2.29
CA ALA A 49 17.25 11.11 -2.02
C ALA A 49 18.36 12.16 -1.86
N CYS A 50 18.24 13.28 -2.57
CA CYS A 50 19.28 14.32 -2.67
C CYS A 50 18.67 15.70 -2.40
N ARG A 51 19.39 16.60 -1.72
CA ARG A 51 18.91 17.93 -1.31
C ARG A 51 18.83 18.89 -2.49
N ASP A 52 19.76 18.79 -3.43
CA ASP A 52 19.86 19.65 -4.59
C ASP A 52 20.54 18.95 -5.78
N GLU A 53 20.68 19.67 -6.89
CA GLU A 53 21.31 19.16 -8.11
C GLU A 53 22.81 18.91 -7.94
N ALA A 54 23.53 19.74 -7.16
CA ALA A 54 24.96 19.58 -6.96
C ALA A 54 25.28 18.32 -6.16
N GLU A 55 24.50 18.08 -5.10
CA GLU A 55 24.53 16.84 -4.34
C GLU A 55 24.16 15.64 -5.20
N HIS A 56 23.12 15.75 -6.04
CA HIS A 56 22.72 14.65 -6.93
C HIS A 56 23.85 14.24 -7.87
N GLN A 57 24.55 15.19 -8.49
CA GLN A 57 25.68 14.89 -9.37
C GLN A 57 26.83 14.23 -8.60
N LEU A 58 27.11 14.68 -7.37
CA LEU A 58 28.11 14.08 -6.49
C LEU A 58 27.76 12.64 -6.13
N VAL A 59 26.55 12.42 -5.60
CA VAL A 59 26.02 11.12 -5.19
C VAL A 59 25.98 10.17 -6.38
N ARG A 60 25.60 10.65 -7.56
CA ARG A 60 25.61 9.87 -8.80
C ARG A 60 27.01 9.35 -9.12
N LYS A 61 28.03 10.22 -9.08
CA LYS A 61 29.42 9.83 -9.38
C LYS A 61 29.95 8.79 -8.39
N VAL A 62 29.66 8.97 -7.10
CA VAL A 62 30.07 8.04 -6.05
C VAL A 62 29.33 6.70 -6.18
N ALA A 63 28.02 6.72 -6.39
CA ALA A 63 27.23 5.50 -6.54
C ALA A 63 27.61 4.69 -7.80
N GLU A 64 27.94 5.35 -8.92
CA GLU A 64 28.47 4.69 -10.13
C GLU A 64 29.82 4.00 -9.87
N THR A 65 30.62 4.50 -8.93
CA THR A 65 31.94 3.95 -8.58
C THR A 65 31.83 2.80 -7.57
N GLU A 66 31.06 3.00 -6.49
CA GLU A 66 31.00 2.07 -5.36
C GLU A 66 30.03 0.90 -5.58
N VAL A 67 28.94 1.11 -6.31
CA VAL A 67 27.92 0.07 -6.51
C VAL A 67 28.09 -0.66 -7.85
N GLY A 68 28.80 -0.06 -8.80
CA GLY A 68 29.19 -0.67 -10.07
C GLY A 68 28.65 0.04 -11.32
N ALA A 69 29.30 -0.24 -12.45
CA ALA A 69 29.00 0.34 -13.76
C ALA A 69 27.57 -0.02 -14.21
N GLY A 70 26.62 0.88 -13.93
CA GLY A 70 25.20 0.67 -14.19
C GLY A 70 24.27 1.31 -13.14
N ALA A 71 24.79 1.67 -11.97
CA ALA A 71 24.05 2.36 -10.91
C ALA A 71 23.48 3.70 -11.40
N ARG A 72 22.14 3.78 -11.53
CA ARG A 72 21.45 5.03 -11.91
C ARG A 72 20.79 5.67 -10.71
N VAL A 73 21.42 6.70 -10.14
CA VAL A 73 20.83 7.52 -9.07
C VAL A 73 19.65 8.32 -9.62
N LEU A 74 18.43 7.91 -9.29
CA LEU A 74 17.20 8.64 -9.62
C LEU A 74 16.95 9.73 -8.57
N ARG A 75 16.56 10.92 -9.03
CA ARG A 75 16.24 12.09 -8.19
C ARG A 75 15.00 11.84 -7.32
N ASP A 76 14.95 12.49 -6.17
CA ASP A 76 13.77 12.59 -5.31
C ASP A 76 12.52 13.09 -6.04
N GLU A 77 11.38 12.71 -5.47
CA GLU A 77 10.02 13.09 -5.87
C GLU A 77 9.94 14.53 -6.36
N LEU A 78 9.67 14.70 -7.65
CA LEU A 78 9.24 15.98 -8.17
C LEU A 78 7.88 16.30 -7.57
N TYR A 79 7.66 17.56 -7.21
CA TYR A 79 6.41 18.05 -6.65
C TYR A 79 5.59 18.67 -7.78
N PRO A 80 4.66 17.92 -8.41
CA PRO A 80 3.89 18.45 -9.52
C PRO A 80 2.79 19.39 -9.03
N ILE A 81 2.70 20.54 -9.66
CA ILE A 81 1.54 21.43 -9.58
C ILE A 81 0.91 21.54 -10.96
N LYS A 82 -0.42 21.62 -11.00
CA LYS A 82 -1.16 21.91 -12.22
C LYS A 82 -1.29 23.43 -12.33
N VAL A 83 -1.01 23.98 -13.50
CA VAL A 83 -1.21 25.39 -13.81
C VAL A 83 -2.20 25.50 -14.97
N ASP A 84 -3.34 26.11 -14.71
CA ASP A 84 -4.39 26.37 -15.68
C ASP A 84 -4.29 27.79 -16.23
N SER A 85 -4.90 28.03 -17.40
CA SER A 85 -4.95 29.35 -18.05
C SER A 85 -3.58 29.92 -18.44
N VAL A 86 -2.69 29.08 -18.96
CA VAL A 86 -1.34 29.47 -19.40
C VAL A 86 -1.32 29.73 -20.89
N ASN A 87 -0.67 30.82 -21.31
CA ASN A 87 -0.51 31.18 -22.71
C ASN A 87 0.34 30.13 -23.44
N ARG A 88 -0.21 29.54 -24.50
CA ARG A 88 0.42 28.49 -25.29
C ARG A 88 1.75 28.94 -25.88
N THR A 89 1.86 30.16 -26.37
CA THR A 89 3.08 30.67 -27.04
C THR A 89 4.19 31.04 -26.06
N ALA A 90 3.91 31.05 -24.75
CA ALA A 90 4.95 31.18 -23.73
C ALA A 90 5.60 29.82 -23.41
N VAL A 91 4.90 28.71 -23.64
CA VAL A 91 5.33 27.37 -23.23
C VAL A 91 5.76 26.51 -24.41
N LEU A 92 5.07 26.62 -25.56
CA LEU A 92 5.28 25.77 -26.72
C LEU A 92 5.89 26.53 -27.91
N ASP A 93 6.75 25.88 -28.67
CA ASP A 93 7.27 26.35 -29.95
C ASP A 93 6.29 26.07 -31.12
N GLU A 94 6.69 26.42 -32.34
CA GLU A 94 5.89 26.22 -33.56
C GLU A 94 5.62 24.74 -33.88
N SER A 95 6.51 23.83 -33.46
CA SER A 95 6.31 22.37 -33.53
C SER A 95 5.36 21.84 -32.44
N GLY A 96 4.99 22.67 -31.48
CA GLY A 96 4.16 22.30 -30.34
C GLY A 96 4.92 21.54 -29.26
N ASP A 97 6.25 21.64 -29.24
CA ASP A 97 7.11 21.11 -28.19
C ASP A 97 7.47 22.20 -27.17
N ILE A 98 7.91 21.81 -25.98
CA ILE A 98 8.21 22.76 -24.90
C ILE A 98 9.40 23.63 -25.32
N GLN A 99 9.27 24.95 -25.26
CA GLN A 99 10.34 25.88 -25.63
C GLN A 99 11.61 25.62 -24.81
N ALA A 100 12.75 25.63 -25.49
CA ALA A 100 14.05 25.52 -24.85
C ALA A 100 14.26 26.70 -23.88
N GLY A 101 14.53 26.40 -22.61
CA GLY A 101 14.72 27.41 -21.56
C GLY A 101 13.47 27.81 -20.79
N ALA A 102 12.26 27.33 -21.16
CA ALA A 102 11.02 27.66 -20.46
C ALA A 102 11.06 27.33 -18.95
N ALA A 103 11.68 26.19 -18.58
CA ALA A 103 11.84 25.81 -17.17
C ALA A 103 12.73 26.77 -16.38
N ALA A 104 13.79 27.31 -17.01
CA ALA A 104 14.68 28.27 -16.36
C ALA A 104 14.00 29.65 -16.23
N ALA A 105 13.38 30.12 -17.31
CA ALA A 105 12.67 31.40 -17.32
C ALA A 105 11.53 31.43 -16.29
N PHE A 106 10.67 30.41 -16.28
CA PHE A 106 9.58 30.36 -15.29
C PHE A 106 10.11 30.11 -13.88
N GLY A 107 11.26 29.45 -13.73
CA GLY A 107 11.90 29.28 -12.42
C GLY A 107 12.33 30.61 -11.82
N GLU A 108 12.90 31.50 -12.66
CA GLU A 108 13.26 32.86 -12.27
C GLU A 108 12.02 33.70 -11.94
N GLU A 109 11.00 33.68 -12.80
CA GLU A 109 9.75 34.45 -12.60
C GLU A 109 9.00 34.09 -11.30
N ASN A 110 9.14 32.86 -10.81
CA ASN A 110 8.41 32.36 -9.65
C ASN A 110 9.27 32.18 -8.40
N GLU A 111 10.56 32.52 -8.46
CA GLU A 111 11.54 32.22 -7.40
C GLU A 111 11.47 30.74 -6.97
N ALA A 112 11.45 29.84 -7.96
CA ALA A 112 11.21 28.42 -7.74
C ALA A 112 12.14 27.55 -8.61
N SER A 113 12.54 26.40 -8.09
CA SER A 113 13.38 25.46 -8.84
C SER A 113 12.53 24.46 -9.63
N ILE A 114 12.48 24.61 -10.97
CA ILE A 114 11.67 23.78 -11.87
C ILE A 114 12.53 22.71 -12.54
N ALA A 115 12.17 21.44 -12.36
CA ALA A 115 12.86 20.31 -12.99
C ALA A 115 12.41 20.07 -14.43
N LYS A 116 11.10 20.13 -14.69
CA LYS A 116 10.52 19.94 -16.02
C LYS A 116 9.10 20.51 -16.10
N ILE A 117 8.63 20.74 -17.31
CA ILE A 117 7.27 21.18 -17.62
C ILE A 117 6.68 20.20 -18.63
N ALA A 118 5.39 19.89 -18.50
CA ALA A 118 4.65 19.16 -19.53
C ALA A 118 3.30 19.82 -19.83
N TRP A 119 2.97 19.92 -21.10
CA TRP A 119 1.69 20.49 -21.57
C TRP A 119 0.58 19.43 -21.51
N LEU A 120 -0.58 19.78 -20.92
CA LEU A 120 -1.69 18.84 -20.69
C LEU A 120 -2.82 19.00 -21.72
N SER A 121 -2.96 20.19 -22.32
CA SER A 121 -4.03 20.46 -23.28
C SER A 121 -3.74 19.82 -24.65
N ARG A 122 -4.80 19.44 -25.38
CA ARG A 122 -4.64 18.81 -26.71
C ARG A 122 -3.92 19.76 -27.66
N LYS A 123 -2.81 19.30 -28.24
CA LYS A 123 -2.01 20.09 -29.20
C LYS A 123 -2.84 20.52 -30.43
N GLU A 124 -3.81 19.71 -30.84
CA GLU A 124 -4.74 19.91 -31.97
C GLU A 124 -5.79 21.02 -31.76
N ASN A 125 -6.05 21.44 -30.51
CA ASN A 125 -6.98 22.54 -30.26
C ASN A 125 -6.26 23.88 -30.40
N ALA A 126 -6.77 24.75 -31.28
CA ALA A 126 -6.24 26.10 -31.55
C ALA A 126 -6.50 27.13 -30.43
N LYS A 127 -6.71 26.70 -29.18
CA LYS A 127 -6.92 27.63 -28.06
C LYS A 127 -5.61 28.29 -27.68
N ALA A 128 -5.63 29.61 -27.51
CA ALA A 128 -4.48 30.41 -27.08
C ALA A 128 -4.02 30.06 -25.66
N TYR A 129 -4.94 29.57 -24.81
CA TYR A 129 -4.66 29.20 -23.43
C TYR A 129 -4.92 27.72 -23.17
N GLY A 130 -4.15 27.14 -22.26
CA GLY A 130 -4.30 25.76 -21.83
C GLY A 130 -3.72 25.50 -20.45
N SER A 131 -3.62 24.21 -20.13
CA SER A 131 -3.10 23.73 -18.85
C SER A 131 -1.75 23.05 -19.05
N MET A 132 -0.86 23.23 -18.08
CA MET A 132 0.40 22.52 -17.96
C MET A 132 0.57 21.91 -16.57
N VAL A 133 1.52 21.00 -16.44
CA VAL A 133 2.04 20.55 -15.16
C VAL A 133 3.48 21.05 -15.03
N VAL A 134 3.79 21.63 -13.89
CA VAL A 134 5.13 22.10 -13.52
C VAL A 134 5.65 21.19 -12.43
N TYR A 135 6.83 20.61 -12.64
CA TYR A 135 7.46 19.69 -11.70
C TYR A 135 8.55 20.42 -10.94
N LEU A 136 8.26 20.76 -9.67
CA LEU A 136 9.17 21.49 -8.79
C LEU A 136 10.13 20.53 -8.08
N THR A 137 11.33 21.03 -7.77
CA THR A 137 12.34 20.23 -7.05
C THR A 137 12.23 20.34 -5.54
N LYS A 138 11.49 21.34 -5.04
CA LYS A 138 11.29 21.60 -3.61
C LYS A 138 9.80 21.58 -3.26
N GLY A 139 9.43 20.82 -2.23
CA GLY A 139 8.04 20.77 -1.75
C GLY A 139 7.60 22.07 -1.05
N SER A 140 8.54 22.86 -0.53
CA SER A 140 8.27 24.22 -0.03
C SER A 140 7.73 25.13 -1.12
N ASP A 141 8.35 25.10 -2.29
CA ASP A 141 7.98 25.94 -3.44
C ASP A 141 6.60 25.52 -3.95
N ALA A 142 6.33 24.21 -4.01
CA ALA A 142 5.03 23.70 -4.39
C ALA A 142 3.93 24.12 -3.40
N ARG A 143 4.18 24.02 -2.08
CA ARG A 143 3.22 24.47 -1.06
C ARG A 143 2.97 25.98 -1.14
N ARG A 144 4.02 26.78 -1.33
CA ARG A 144 3.91 28.23 -1.49
C ARG A 144 3.08 28.58 -2.73
N LEU A 145 3.44 28.05 -3.90
CA LEU A 145 2.73 28.32 -5.15
C LEU A 145 1.26 27.84 -5.13
N LEU A 146 0.95 26.76 -4.41
CA LEU A 146 -0.42 26.31 -4.19
C LEU A 146 -1.19 27.20 -3.21
N ALA A 147 -0.53 27.76 -2.20
CA ALA A 147 -1.14 28.70 -1.24
C ALA A 147 -1.36 30.08 -1.86
N ASP A 148 -0.40 30.54 -2.67
CA ASP A 148 -0.47 31.82 -3.40
C ASP A 148 -1.57 31.77 -4.48
N GLY A 149 -1.80 30.60 -5.08
CA GLY A 149 -2.89 30.36 -6.03
C GLY A 149 -2.57 30.75 -7.49
N PHE A 150 -1.36 31.24 -7.77
CA PHE A 150 -0.93 31.65 -9.10
C PHE A 150 0.51 31.26 -9.43
N PHE A 151 0.83 31.21 -10.73
CA PHE A 151 2.14 30.89 -11.28
C PHE A 151 2.43 31.76 -12.49
N HIS A 152 3.59 32.41 -12.54
CA HIS A 152 3.99 33.28 -13.64
C HIS A 152 4.59 32.47 -14.80
N ALA A 153 4.14 32.76 -16.02
CA ALA A 153 4.66 32.12 -17.22
C ALA A 153 4.69 33.13 -18.38
N GLY A 154 5.88 33.64 -18.69
CA GLY A 154 6.09 34.54 -19.83
C GLY A 154 5.45 35.92 -19.59
N GLY A 155 5.47 36.40 -18.35
CA GLY A 155 4.90 37.69 -17.96
C GLY A 155 3.38 37.69 -17.70
N GLU A 156 2.70 36.56 -17.90
CA GLU A 156 1.29 36.35 -17.53
C GLU A 156 1.18 35.45 -16.28
N SER A 157 0.03 35.44 -15.61
CA SER A 157 -0.23 34.52 -14.48
C SER A 157 -1.26 33.45 -14.84
N GLY A 158 -0.93 32.20 -14.52
CA GLY A 158 -1.84 31.05 -14.53
C GLY A 158 -2.30 30.69 -13.12
N VAL A 159 -3.38 29.92 -13.02
CA VAL A 159 -3.98 29.50 -11.73
C VAL A 159 -3.40 28.17 -11.30
N THR A 160 -2.92 28.07 -10.06
CA THR A 160 -2.33 26.82 -9.53
C THR A 160 -3.37 25.92 -8.88
N SER A 161 -3.20 24.62 -9.02
CA SER A 161 -3.98 23.60 -8.31
C SER A 161 -3.16 22.32 -8.12
N THR A 162 -3.57 21.47 -7.19
CA THR A 162 -2.92 20.19 -6.95
C THR A 162 -2.95 19.33 -8.21
N PHE A 163 -1.80 18.80 -8.62
CA PHE A 163 -1.76 17.87 -9.75
C PHE A 163 -2.16 16.46 -9.31
N GLU A 164 -3.32 16.00 -9.78
CA GLU A 164 -3.74 14.60 -9.62
C GLU A 164 -3.20 13.75 -10.77
N TYR A 165 -2.22 12.90 -10.49
CA TYR A 165 -1.81 11.87 -11.44
C TYR A 165 -2.90 10.80 -11.55
N ARG A 166 -3.55 10.72 -12.71
CA ARG A 166 -4.53 9.68 -13.02
C ARG A 166 -3.89 8.69 -14.00
N PRO A 167 -3.21 7.62 -13.53
CA PRO A 167 -2.70 6.60 -14.42
C PRO A 167 -3.89 6.01 -15.17
N ARG A 168 -3.90 6.18 -16.49
CA ARG A 168 -4.87 5.47 -17.32
C ARG A 168 -4.32 4.08 -17.56
N PRO A 169 -5.09 3.01 -17.32
CA PRO A 169 -4.69 1.66 -17.68
C PRO A 169 -4.21 1.64 -19.13
N MET A 170 -3.08 0.98 -19.39
CA MET A 170 -2.55 0.84 -20.74
C MET A 170 -3.47 -0.08 -21.54
N GLN A 171 -4.53 0.49 -22.09
CA GLN A 171 -5.52 -0.21 -22.90
C GLN A 171 -4.99 -0.37 -24.33
N CYS A 172 -5.00 -1.61 -24.81
CA CYS A 172 -4.76 -1.92 -26.19
C CYS A 172 -6.00 -1.54 -27.02
N TYR A 173 -5.93 -0.47 -27.82
CA TYR A 173 -7.06 -0.07 -28.67
C TYR A 173 -7.35 -1.05 -29.83
N ASN A 174 -6.56 -2.11 -30.00
CA ASN A 174 -6.83 -3.18 -30.96
C ASN A 174 -7.75 -4.26 -30.35
N CYS A 175 -7.38 -4.86 -29.22
CA CYS A 175 -8.15 -5.95 -28.59
C CYS A 175 -8.95 -5.53 -27.34
N GLN A 176 -8.85 -4.26 -26.91
CA GLN A 176 -9.49 -3.66 -25.73
C GLN A 176 -9.01 -4.20 -24.38
N GLU A 177 -8.05 -5.12 -24.37
CA GLU A 177 -7.45 -5.64 -23.14
C GLU A 177 -6.37 -4.69 -22.62
N ILE A 178 -6.09 -4.77 -21.32
CA ILE A 178 -5.08 -3.97 -20.64
C ILE A 178 -3.71 -4.67 -20.66
N GLY A 179 -2.64 -3.89 -20.53
CA GLY A 179 -1.28 -4.41 -20.29
C GLY A 179 -0.36 -4.48 -21.52
N HIS A 180 -0.81 -4.03 -22.70
CA HIS A 180 0.06 -3.96 -23.89
C HIS A 180 -0.39 -2.87 -24.89
N LYS A 181 0.51 -2.47 -25.80
CA LYS A 181 0.25 -1.45 -26.83
C LYS A 181 -0.31 -2.10 -28.09
N ALA A 182 -1.17 -1.37 -28.81
CA ALA A 182 -1.86 -1.88 -30.01
C ALA A 182 -0.91 -2.42 -31.10
N PHE A 183 0.27 -1.80 -31.29
CA PHE A 183 1.26 -2.27 -32.26
C PHE A 183 2.00 -3.55 -31.85
N GLN A 184 1.89 -3.97 -30.59
CA GLN A 184 2.43 -5.22 -30.05
C GLN A 184 1.32 -6.27 -29.83
N CYS A 185 0.08 -5.96 -30.21
CA CYS A 185 -1.08 -6.82 -30.00
C CYS A 185 -1.05 -8.00 -30.96
N LYS A 186 -1.08 -9.22 -30.40
CA LYS A 186 -1.24 -10.48 -31.15
C LYS A 186 -2.69 -10.99 -31.17
N ASN A 187 -3.58 -10.31 -30.45
CA ASN A 187 -4.97 -10.71 -30.29
C ASN A 187 -5.83 -10.17 -31.43
N ALA A 188 -6.93 -10.86 -31.72
CA ALA A 188 -7.90 -10.43 -32.71
C ALA A 188 -8.42 -9.03 -32.37
N GLN A 189 -8.64 -8.21 -33.41
CA GLN A 189 -9.20 -6.88 -33.25
C GLN A 189 -10.60 -6.99 -32.65
N LYS A 190 -10.83 -6.39 -31.49
CA LYS A 190 -12.13 -6.35 -30.79
C LYS A 190 -12.67 -4.94 -30.75
N CYS A 191 -13.97 -4.82 -31.05
CA CYS A 191 -14.66 -3.55 -31.01
C CYS A 191 -14.87 -3.09 -29.55
N ALA A 192 -14.40 -1.89 -29.20
CA ALA A 192 -14.57 -1.27 -27.88
C ALA A 192 -16.03 -1.14 -27.40
N LYS A 193 -17.00 -1.20 -28.33
CA LYS A 193 -18.43 -0.99 -28.04
C LYS A 193 -19.21 -2.29 -27.83
N CYS A 194 -18.94 -3.32 -28.62
CA CYS A 194 -19.74 -4.56 -28.62
C CYS A 194 -18.92 -5.83 -28.41
N ALA A 195 -17.61 -5.70 -28.17
CA ALA A 195 -16.66 -6.81 -27.98
C ALA A 195 -16.57 -7.83 -29.13
N ALA A 196 -17.27 -7.61 -30.25
CA ALA A 196 -17.21 -8.45 -31.43
C ALA A 196 -15.89 -8.23 -32.20
N GLU A 197 -15.44 -9.29 -32.85
CA GLU A 197 -14.19 -9.29 -33.60
C GLU A 197 -14.37 -8.68 -35.00
N GLY A 198 -13.35 -7.95 -35.48
CA GLY A 198 -13.22 -7.59 -36.89
C GLY A 198 -13.81 -6.24 -37.34
N HIS A 199 -14.23 -5.35 -36.43
CA HIS A 199 -14.68 -3.99 -36.82
C HIS A 199 -14.43 -2.89 -35.78
N HIS A 200 -14.60 -1.63 -36.20
CA HIS A 200 -14.51 -0.42 -35.37
C HIS A 200 -15.79 0.43 -35.52
N HIS A 201 -16.45 0.80 -34.40
CA HIS A 201 -17.65 1.66 -34.42
C HIS A 201 -17.33 3.15 -34.23
N THR A 202 -17.80 4.00 -35.13
CA THR A 202 -17.78 5.46 -34.98
C THR A 202 -19.05 5.99 -34.29
N ARG A 203 -18.85 6.44 -33.03
CA ARG A 203 -19.65 7.36 -32.20
C ARG A 203 -21.14 7.08 -31.91
N THR A 204 -21.56 7.76 -30.83
CA THR A 204 -22.90 8.01 -30.28
C THR A 204 -23.37 7.12 -29.11
N VAL A 205 -23.80 7.86 -28.09
CA VAL A 205 -24.07 7.66 -26.66
C VAL A 205 -25.15 6.62 -26.33
N GLY A 206 -25.00 5.99 -25.16
CA GLY A 206 -26.10 5.78 -24.21
C GLY A 206 -26.48 4.34 -23.89
N SER A 207 -26.22 3.87 -22.66
CA SER A 207 -27.26 3.38 -21.75
C SER A 207 -26.65 2.82 -20.46
N SER A 208 -27.25 3.22 -19.35
CA SER A 208 -26.98 2.81 -17.97
C SER A 208 -27.31 1.34 -17.73
N THR A 209 -26.50 0.67 -16.91
CA THR A 209 -26.79 -0.66 -16.34
C THR A 209 -26.82 -0.59 -14.81
N HIS A 210 -27.79 -1.33 -14.24
CA HIS A 210 -28.07 -1.46 -12.82
C HIS A 210 -26.81 -1.77 -11.99
N ARG A 211 -26.51 -0.90 -11.01
CA ARG A 211 -25.43 -1.08 -10.03
C ARG A 211 -25.74 -2.24 -9.08
N ILE A 212 -25.04 -3.35 -9.23
CA ILE A 212 -24.71 -4.21 -8.09
C ILE A 212 -23.81 -3.36 -7.18
N MET A 213 -24.22 -3.14 -5.93
CA MET A 213 -23.46 -2.31 -4.97
C MET A 213 -22.21 -3.06 -4.50
N ASN A 214 -21.18 -3.09 -5.34
CA ASN A 214 -19.86 -3.57 -4.95
C ASN A 214 -19.30 -2.66 -3.85
N ARG A 215 -18.90 -3.24 -2.70
CA ARG A 215 -18.28 -2.50 -1.60
C ARG A 215 -16.78 -2.44 -1.83
N THR A 216 -16.15 -1.31 -1.52
CA THR A 216 -14.69 -1.16 -1.52
C THR A 216 -14.06 -1.92 -0.36
N LEU A 217 -12.78 -2.30 -0.49
CA LEU A 217 -11.99 -2.80 0.63
C LEU A 217 -11.56 -1.60 1.48
N ARG A 218 -12.12 -1.49 2.69
CA ARG A 218 -11.78 -0.45 3.65
C ARG A 218 -11.07 -1.05 4.84
N VAL A 219 -9.96 -0.46 5.22
CA VAL A 219 -9.07 -0.92 6.28
C VAL A 219 -8.76 0.25 7.19
N ILE A 220 -8.77 0.01 8.51
CA ILE A 220 -8.42 1.01 9.51
C ILE A 220 -7.34 0.44 10.42
N GLN A 221 -6.35 1.25 10.77
CA GLN A 221 -5.39 0.92 11.81
C GLN A 221 -5.38 1.96 12.93
N LEU A 222 -5.06 1.53 14.14
CA LEU A 222 -4.86 2.40 15.29
C LEU A 222 -4.02 1.70 16.38
N ASN A 223 -2.94 2.36 16.82
CA ASN A 223 -2.32 2.02 18.09
C ASN A 223 -3.19 2.60 19.23
N VAL A 224 -3.76 1.71 20.05
CA VAL A 224 -4.68 2.07 21.14
C VAL A 224 -3.98 2.27 22.49
N ARG A 225 -2.64 2.21 22.52
CA ARG A 225 -1.79 2.46 23.70
C ARG A 225 -2.23 1.72 24.97
N LYS A 226 -2.60 0.44 24.82
CA LYS A 226 -3.11 -0.41 25.92
C LYS A 226 -4.37 0.13 26.60
N GLN A 227 -5.09 1.06 25.97
CA GLN A 227 -6.32 1.66 26.51
C GLN A 227 -7.55 0.96 25.94
N GLY A 228 -8.28 0.26 26.81
CA GLY A 228 -9.50 -0.42 26.41
C GLY A 228 -10.58 0.52 25.87
N ALA A 229 -10.73 1.71 26.46
CA ALA A 229 -11.72 2.70 26.05
C ALA A 229 -11.49 3.23 24.63
N VAL A 230 -10.22 3.43 24.23
CA VAL A 230 -9.85 3.85 22.87
C VAL A 230 -10.22 2.75 21.86
N HIS A 231 -9.91 1.49 22.19
CA HIS A 231 -10.25 0.35 21.35
C HIS A 231 -11.77 0.20 21.19
N GLU A 232 -12.54 0.29 22.28
CA GLU A 232 -14.00 0.23 22.24
C GLU A 232 -14.61 1.44 21.49
N SER A 233 -14.05 2.64 21.65
CA SER A 233 -14.46 3.83 20.89
C SER A 233 -14.37 3.60 19.39
N LEU A 234 -13.23 3.10 18.90
CA LEU A 234 -13.04 2.77 17.49
C LEU A 234 -14.05 1.73 16.99
N MET A 235 -14.34 0.69 17.80
CA MET A 235 -15.25 -0.38 17.39
C MET A 235 -16.73 0.03 17.41
N ASN A 236 -17.09 1.00 18.25
CA ASN A 236 -18.47 1.48 18.40
C ASN A 236 -18.82 2.63 17.44
N ASP A 237 -17.81 3.29 16.86
CA ASP A 237 -18.00 4.38 15.89
C ASP A 237 -18.75 3.89 14.64
N GLU A 238 -19.85 4.57 14.30
CA GLU A 238 -20.65 4.28 13.10
C GLU A 238 -19.84 4.43 11.82
N GLU A 239 -18.88 5.36 11.79
CA GLU A 239 -18.02 5.59 10.63
C GLU A 239 -17.09 4.42 10.37
N THR A 240 -16.74 3.60 11.36
CA THR A 240 -15.79 2.48 11.20
C THR A 240 -16.49 1.16 10.86
N GLN A 241 -17.81 1.09 11.00
CA GLN A 241 -18.60 -0.14 10.92
C GLN A 241 -18.55 -0.90 9.59
N ASN A 242 -18.22 -0.23 8.49
CA ASN A 242 -18.10 -0.85 7.17
C ASN A 242 -16.65 -1.27 6.84
N ALA A 243 -15.71 -1.11 7.77
CA ALA A 243 -14.34 -1.58 7.58
C ALA A 243 -14.30 -3.12 7.50
N VAL A 244 -13.52 -3.62 6.55
CA VAL A 244 -13.22 -5.04 6.38
C VAL A 244 -12.19 -5.48 7.41
N VAL A 245 -11.19 -4.64 7.68
CA VAL A 245 -10.11 -4.93 8.64
C VAL A 245 -9.95 -3.77 9.61
N LEU A 246 -9.88 -4.06 10.90
CA LEU A 246 -9.32 -3.18 11.93
C LEU A 246 -8.01 -3.79 12.44
N ALA A 247 -6.88 -3.13 12.17
CA ALA A 247 -5.57 -3.50 12.68
C ALA A 247 -5.25 -2.70 13.94
N ILE A 248 -5.17 -3.38 15.08
CA ILE A 248 -5.00 -2.73 16.37
C ILE A 248 -3.61 -3.04 16.89
N GLN A 249 -2.85 -1.99 17.18
CA GLN A 249 -1.56 -2.07 17.84
C GLN A 249 -1.72 -1.72 19.31
N GLU A 250 -0.89 -2.36 20.13
CA GLU A 250 -0.96 -2.29 21.58
C GLU A 250 -2.36 -2.46 22.19
N PRO A 251 -3.09 -3.54 21.90
CA PRO A 251 -4.35 -3.79 22.60
C PRO A 251 -4.12 -4.04 24.09
N GLN A 252 -5.11 -3.71 24.91
CA GLN A 252 -5.14 -4.11 26.30
C GLN A 252 -5.40 -5.62 26.39
N ALA A 253 -4.36 -6.39 26.70
CA ALA A 253 -4.42 -7.84 26.62
C ALA A 253 -3.55 -8.52 27.68
N ARG A 254 -4.16 -9.31 28.57
CA ARG A 254 -3.50 -9.98 29.70
C ARG A 254 -3.69 -11.49 29.67
N ARG A 255 -2.71 -12.23 30.17
CA ARG A 255 -2.82 -13.69 30.36
C ARG A 255 -3.23 -14.00 31.81
N ILE A 256 -4.29 -14.77 31.99
CA ILE A 256 -4.75 -15.25 33.30
C ILE A 256 -5.05 -16.74 33.21
N GLN A 257 -4.43 -17.55 34.07
CA GLN A 257 -4.64 -19.01 34.14
C GLN A 257 -4.53 -19.68 32.76
N GLY A 258 -3.51 -19.31 31.99
CA GLY A 258 -3.26 -19.83 30.64
C GLY A 258 -4.16 -19.27 29.54
N ARG A 259 -5.21 -18.50 29.85
CA ARG A 259 -6.14 -17.89 28.88
C ARG A 259 -5.77 -16.45 28.58
N LEU A 260 -5.82 -16.06 27.31
CA LEU A 260 -5.66 -14.68 26.87
C LEU A 260 -6.99 -13.93 27.01
N LEU A 261 -6.97 -12.80 27.71
CA LEU A 261 -8.08 -11.87 27.84
C LEU A 261 -7.73 -10.58 27.12
N THR A 262 -8.62 -10.08 26.28
CA THR A 262 -8.46 -8.87 25.46
C THR A 262 -9.65 -7.94 25.69
N THR A 263 -9.43 -6.63 25.62
CA THR A 263 -10.56 -5.69 25.51
C THR A 263 -11.31 -5.95 24.20
N SER A 264 -12.64 -5.87 24.28
CA SER A 264 -13.57 -6.50 23.34
C SER A 264 -13.35 -8.02 23.24
N MET A 265 -14.05 -8.77 24.09
CA MET A 265 -13.98 -10.24 24.09
C MET A 265 -14.56 -10.87 22.81
N GLY A 266 -15.48 -10.17 22.14
CA GLY A 266 -16.00 -10.53 20.82
C GLY A 266 -16.77 -9.35 20.23
N HIS A 267 -17.11 -9.44 18.95
CA HIS A 267 -17.92 -8.43 18.27
C HIS A 267 -18.91 -9.09 17.31
N HIS A 268 -20.05 -8.46 17.08
CA HIS A 268 -21.08 -9.03 16.20
C HIS A 268 -20.70 -8.93 14.71
N LYS A 269 -19.97 -7.89 14.29
CA LYS A 269 -19.52 -7.67 12.89
C LYS A 269 -18.17 -8.27 12.52
N TRP A 270 -17.25 -8.38 13.46
CA TRP A 270 -15.87 -8.79 13.18
C TRP A 270 -15.49 -10.05 13.95
N THR A 271 -14.70 -10.89 13.30
CA THR A 271 -13.97 -12.01 13.89
C THR A 271 -12.64 -11.50 14.42
N LYS A 272 -12.34 -11.84 15.68
CA LYS A 272 -11.07 -11.51 16.32
C LYS A 272 -9.99 -12.49 15.89
N MET A 273 -8.82 -11.97 15.54
CA MET A 273 -7.58 -12.72 15.36
C MET A 273 -6.50 -12.10 16.23
N VAL A 274 -5.81 -12.94 17.00
CA VAL A 274 -4.73 -12.54 17.93
C VAL A 274 -3.47 -13.34 17.62
N PRO A 275 -2.27 -12.86 17.96
CA PRO A 275 -1.03 -13.58 17.72
C PRO A 275 -1.07 -15.05 18.16
N SER A 276 -0.36 -15.93 17.45
CA SER A 276 -0.26 -17.36 17.80
C SER A 276 0.62 -17.64 19.02
N THR A 277 1.46 -16.68 19.42
CA THR A 277 2.31 -16.76 20.61
C THR A 277 2.04 -15.58 21.53
N TRP A 278 2.17 -15.79 22.85
CA TRP A 278 1.84 -14.78 23.86
C TRP A 278 2.97 -14.67 24.90
N ARG A 279 3.17 -13.47 25.43
CA ARG A 279 4.04 -13.20 26.58
C ARG A 279 3.29 -13.47 27.89
N GLU A 280 4.05 -13.69 28.95
CA GLU A 280 3.49 -13.72 30.30
C GLU A 280 3.09 -12.32 30.80
N GLY A 281 2.10 -12.28 31.69
CA GLY A 281 1.73 -11.07 32.42
C GLY A 281 0.70 -10.17 31.72
N ARG A 282 0.83 -8.85 31.99
CA ARG A 282 -0.20 -7.85 31.70
C ARG A 282 -0.29 -7.47 30.22
N TRP A 283 0.80 -7.58 29.47
CA TRP A 283 0.93 -7.18 28.05
C TRP A 283 1.30 -8.38 27.20
N ALA A 284 0.37 -9.33 27.12
CA ALA A 284 0.60 -10.63 26.51
C ALA A 284 0.80 -10.55 24.99
N ILE A 285 0.22 -9.54 24.34
CA ILE A 285 0.31 -9.28 22.90
C ILE A 285 0.45 -7.78 22.63
N ARG A 286 0.99 -7.42 21.45
CA ARG A 286 1.11 -6.03 20.99
C ARG A 286 0.49 -5.77 19.62
N SER A 287 -0.10 -6.76 18.96
CA SER A 287 -0.94 -6.56 17.77
C SER A 287 -2.18 -7.45 17.80
N MET A 288 -3.19 -7.09 17.01
CA MET A 288 -4.34 -7.93 16.71
C MET A 288 -5.05 -7.47 15.43
N LEU A 289 -5.89 -8.33 14.86
CA LEU A 289 -6.75 -8.01 13.72
C LEU A 289 -8.22 -8.30 14.08
N TRP A 290 -9.11 -7.42 13.62
CA TRP A 290 -10.54 -7.69 13.54
C TRP A 290 -10.94 -7.73 12.07
N ILE A 291 -11.42 -8.87 11.59
CA ILE A 291 -11.80 -9.05 10.18
C ILE A 291 -13.31 -9.22 10.08
N ASN A 292 -13.93 -8.52 9.14
CA ASN A 292 -15.37 -8.54 8.97
C ASN A 292 -15.84 -9.98 8.69
N LYS A 293 -16.87 -10.43 9.40
CA LYS A 293 -17.37 -11.81 9.33
C LYS A 293 -17.92 -12.19 7.96
N ASP A 294 -18.29 -11.19 7.17
CA ASP A 294 -18.79 -11.37 5.83
C ASP A 294 -17.66 -11.58 4.81
N VAL A 295 -16.40 -11.50 5.23
CA VAL A 295 -15.24 -11.72 4.36
C VAL A 295 -14.56 -13.02 4.76
N GLU A 296 -14.28 -13.87 3.76
CA GLU A 296 -13.50 -15.09 3.98
C GLU A 296 -12.06 -14.71 4.33
N ALA A 297 -11.63 -15.10 5.52
CA ALA A 297 -10.27 -14.85 5.97
C ALA A 297 -9.74 -16.02 6.81
N GLU A 298 -8.47 -16.35 6.57
CA GLU A 298 -7.74 -17.37 7.30
C GLU A 298 -6.57 -16.73 8.05
N GLN A 299 -6.44 -17.03 9.34
CA GLN A 299 -5.34 -16.51 10.13
C GLN A 299 -4.02 -17.17 9.72
N VAL A 300 -2.96 -16.37 9.57
CA VAL A 300 -1.60 -16.85 9.32
C VAL A 300 -0.85 -16.93 10.65
N PRO A 301 -0.40 -18.13 11.09
CA PRO A 301 0.40 -18.25 12.30
C PRO A 301 1.76 -17.59 12.13
N ILE A 302 2.12 -16.72 13.07
CA ILE A 302 3.42 -16.05 13.16
C ILE A 302 3.94 -16.21 14.59
N GLU A 303 5.18 -16.66 14.75
CA GLU A 303 5.80 -16.89 16.07
C GLU A 303 6.25 -15.60 16.75
N SER A 304 5.38 -14.57 16.77
CA SER A 304 5.64 -13.31 17.46
C SER A 304 4.38 -12.79 18.14
N PRO A 305 4.44 -12.38 19.42
CA PRO A 305 3.32 -11.73 20.12
C PRO A 305 3.05 -10.31 19.63
N ASP A 306 3.92 -9.78 18.78
CA ASP A 306 3.89 -8.41 18.29
C ASP A 306 3.36 -8.34 16.83
N LEU A 307 3.11 -9.49 16.19
CA LEU A 307 2.59 -9.60 14.81
C LEU A 307 1.31 -10.44 14.74
N THR A 308 0.32 -9.94 13.99
CA THR A 308 -0.90 -10.69 13.66
C THR A 308 -1.16 -10.58 12.19
N ALA A 309 -1.34 -11.71 11.50
CA ALA A 309 -1.58 -11.72 10.06
C ALA A 309 -2.73 -12.64 9.67
N ALA A 310 -3.32 -12.36 8.51
CA ALA A 310 -4.38 -13.14 7.90
C ALA A 310 -4.30 -13.04 6.37
N VAL A 311 -4.79 -14.06 5.68
CA VAL A 311 -5.09 -14.00 4.26
C VAL A 311 -6.57 -13.72 4.09
N ILE A 312 -6.89 -12.64 3.38
CA ILE A 312 -8.25 -12.26 3.02
C ILE A 312 -8.51 -12.70 1.59
N ARG A 313 -9.59 -13.44 1.38
CA ARG A 313 -10.04 -13.88 0.05
C ARG A 313 -11.18 -12.99 -0.42
N LEU A 314 -10.91 -12.22 -1.47
CA LEU A 314 -11.91 -11.50 -2.26
C LEU A 314 -12.12 -12.26 -3.59
N PRO A 315 -13.20 -11.98 -4.36
CA PRO A 315 -13.54 -12.76 -5.56
C PRO A 315 -12.38 -12.94 -6.56
N GLU A 316 -11.52 -11.94 -6.72
CA GLU A 316 -10.41 -11.94 -7.68
C GLU A 316 -9.04 -11.73 -7.01
N ARG A 317 -8.98 -11.63 -5.68
CA ARG A 317 -7.76 -11.21 -4.96
C ARG A 317 -7.53 -12.05 -3.70
N LEU A 318 -6.28 -12.42 -3.49
CA LEU A 318 -5.79 -12.95 -2.23
C LEU A 318 -4.85 -11.92 -1.61
N ILE A 319 -5.21 -11.43 -0.42
CA ILE A 319 -4.49 -10.33 0.23
C ILE A 319 -3.94 -10.83 1.56
N PHE A 320 -2.62 -10.94 1.67
CA PHE A 320 -1.94 -11.08 2.95
C PHE A 320 -2.00 -9.74 3.68
N THR A 321 -2.67 -9.72 4.82
CA THR A 321 -2.82 -8.53 5.68
C THR A 321 -2.14 -8.77 7.02
N ALA A 322 -1.29 -7.84 7.47
CA ALA A 322 -0.63 -7.93 8.76
C ALA A 322 -0.75 -6.64 9.58
N SER A 323 -1.09 -6.79 10.87
CA SER A 323 -0.91 -5.77 11.90
C SER A 323 0.44 -5.96 12.58
N VAL A 324 1.25 -4.91 12.59
CA VAL A 324 2.63 -4.92 13.09
C VAL A 324 2.78 -3.97 14.27
N TYR A 325 3.49 -4.42 15.31
CA TYR A 325 4.06 -3.52 16.31
C TYR A 325 5.55 -3.81 16.43
N VAL A 326 6.38 -2.78 16.36
CA VAL A 326 7.82 -2.88 16.62
C VAL A 326 8.17 -2.04 17.83
N GLU A 327 8.95 -2.61 18.75
CA GLU A 327 9.39 -1.90 19.94
C GLU A 327 10.36 -0.76 19.59
N GLY A 328 10.06 0.43 20.11
CA GLY A 328 10.89 1.62 19.92
C GLY A 328 12.32 1.42 20.42
N GLY A 329 13.30 1.87 19.64
CA GLY A 329 14.72 1.80 19.96
C GLY A 329 15.36 0.39 19.89
N SER A 330 14.59 -0.67 19.64
CA SER A 330 15.11 -2.04 19.58
C SER A 330 15.36 -2.50 18.15
N ALA A 331 16.60 -2.38 17.65
CA ALA A 331 16.97 -2.87 16.31
C ALA A 331 16.65 -4.37 16.12
N LEU A 332 16.88 -5.19 17.15
CA LEU A 332 16.55 -6.62 17.14
C LEU A 332 15.05 -6.86 16.94
N ALA A 333 14.17 -6.08 17.59
CA ALA A 333 12.73 -6.24 17.42
C ALA A 333 12.28 -5.95 15.99
N LEU A 334 12.94 -4.99 15.31
CA LEU A 334 12.66 -4.69 13.91
C LEU A 334 13.14 -5.82 12.99
N ASP A 335 14.37 -6.30 13.17
CA ASP A 335 14.92 -7.40 12.38
C ASP A 335 14.06 -8.67 12.51
N ASP A 336 13.67 -9.01 13.73
CA ASP A 336 12.81 -10.16 13.99
C ASP A 336 11.43 -9.97 13.37
N ALA A 337 10.85 -8.77 13.43
CA ALA A 337 9.57 -8.49 12.79
C ALA A 337 9.66 -8.68 11.26
N CYS A 338 10.67 -8.11 10.60
CA CYS A 338 10.88 -8.25 9.17
C CYS A 338 11.12 -9.71 8.76
N LYS A 339 11.96 -10.45 9.49
CA LYS A 339 12.21 -11.89 9.24
C LYS A 339 10.93 -12.71 9.33
N HIS A 340 10.12 -12.49 10.37
CA HIS A 340 8.84 -13.19 10.53
C HIS A 340 7.86 -12.87 9.40
N LEU A 341 7.77 -11.61 8.98
CA LEU A 341 6.93 -11.21 7.84
C LEU A 341 7.39 -11.86 6.54
N ILE A 342 8.69 -11.86 6.25
CA ILE A 342 9.27 -12.52 5.06
C ILE A 342 8.92 -14.02 5.05
N ASN A 343 9.11 -14.71 6.17
CA ASN A 343 8.80 -16.12 6.31
C ASN A 343 7.30 -16.40 6.11
N ALA A 344 6.43 -15.58 6.71
CA ALA A 344 4.99 -15.72 6.60
C ALA A 344 4.49 -15.49 5.17
N ILE A 345 4.94 -14.42 4.52
CA ILE A 345 4.58 -14.08 3.14
C ILE A 345 5.07 -15.18 2.18
N THR A 346 6.31 -15.63 2.34
CA THR A 346 6.90 -16.68 1.49
C THR A 346 6.15 -18.00 1.64
N LYS A 347 5.81 -18.37 2.88
CA LYS A 347 5.00 -19.57 3.15
C LYS A 347 3.62 -19.46 2.52
N VAL A 348 2.91 -18.35 2.74
CA VAL A 348 1.56 -18.15 2.19
C VAL A 348 1.55 -18.21 0.66
N ARG A 349 2.52 -17.56 0.00
CA ARG A 349 2.66 -17.63 -1.47
C ARG A 349 2.91 -19.06 -1.97
N ARG A 350 3.73 -19.83 -1.25
CA ARG A 350 4.00 -21.24 -1.56
C ARG A 350 2.75 -22.09 -1.40
N ASP A 351 2.03 -21.93 -0.29
CA ASP A 351 0.89 -22.78 0.08
C ASP A 351 -0.34 -22.51 -0.79
N THR A 352 -0.56 -21.24 -1.19
CA THR A 352 -1.69 -20.88 -2.07
C THR A 352 -1.43 -21.14 -3.54
N GLY A 353 -0.17 -21.16 -3.98
CA GLY A 353 0.18 -21.35 -5.40
C GLY A 353 -0.34 -20.25 -6.33
N ALA A 354 -0.74 -19.10 -5.77
CA ALA A 354 -1.38 -18.00 -6.48
C ALA A 354 -0.65 -16.68 -6.18
N VAL A 355 -0.97 -15.64 -6.96
CA VAL A 355 -0.48 -14.29 -6.68
C VAL A 355 -1.16 -13.78 -5.40
N VAL A 356 -0.34 -13.49 -4.39
CA VAL A 356 -0.78 -12.91 -3.12
C VAL A 356 -0.30 -11.47 -3.04
N GLU A 357 -1.26 -10.56 -3.02
CA GLU A 357 -1.05 -9.15 -2.74
C GLU A 357 -0.74 -8.96 -1.26
N ILE A 358 0.02 -7.92 -0.91
CA ILE A 358 0.54 -7.71 0.44
C ILE A 358 0.08 -6.35 0.95
N LEU A 359 -0.47 -6.34 2.17
CA LEU A 359 -0.85 -5.16 2.92
C LEU A 359 -0.33 -5.28 4.36
N ILE A 360 0.67 -4.47 4.72
CA ILE A 360 1.28 -4.46 6.05
C ILE A 360 1.02 -3.10 6.67
N MET A 361 0.50 -3.08 7.89
CA MET A 361 0.20 -1.84 8.58
C MET A 361 0.52 -1.95 10.06
N GLY A 362 0.92 -0.85 10.66
CA GLY A 362 1.00 -0.73 12.11
C GLY A 362 2.05 0.27 12.55
N ASP A 363 2.37 0.20 13.83
CA ASP A 363 3.33 1.07 14.49
C ASP A 363 4.73 0.44 14.41
N PHE A 364 5.57 0.98 13.54
CA PHE A 364 6.93 0.52 13.36
C PHE A 364 7.90 1.19 14.33
N ASN A 365 7.52 2.27 15.03
CA ASN A 365 8.42 3.06 15.87
C ASN A 365 9.77 3.38 15.19
N ARG A 366 9.76 3.62 13.87
CA ARG A 366 10.94 3.96 13.08
C ARG A 366 10.69 5.17 12.19
N HIS A 367 11.74 5.95 12.03
CA HIS A 367 11.74 7.18 11.27
C HIS A 367 12.65 7.01 10.07
N ASP A 368 12.12 7.38 8.91
CA ASP A 368 12.93 7.57 7.71
C ASP A 368 12.33 8.73 6.92
N GLN A 369 13.17 9.43 6.16
CA GLN A 369 12.72 10.53 5.33
C GLN A 369 11.81 10.07 4.19
N LEU A 370 11.79 8.78 3.84
CA LEU A 370 10.85 8.19 2.88
C LEU A 370 9.38 8.42 3.27
N TRP A 371 9.04 8.30 4.56
CA TRP A 371 7.67 8.49 5.04
C TRP A 371 7.52 9.67 5.99
N GLY A 372 8.50 9.93 6.85
CA GLY A 372 8.44 11.00 7.86
C GLY A 372 8.72 12.39 7.33
N GLY A 373 9.16 12.51 6.08
CA GLY A 373 9.43 13.80 5.45
C GLY A 373 10.78 14.40 5.87
N ASP A 374 10.98 15.67 5.51
CA ASP A 374 12.27 16.37 5.71
C ASP A 374 12.55 16.72 7.19
N ASP A 375 11.53 16.65 8.05
CA ASP A 375 11.65 16.95 9.49
C ASP A 375 12.36 15.82 10.27
N VAL A 376 12.55 14.65 9.66
CA VAL A 376 13.25 13.54 10.32
C VAL A 376 14.73 13.88 10.48
N SER A 377 15.17 13.91 11.74
CA SER A 377 16.55 14.16 12.11
C SER A 377 17.52 13.18 11.45
N LEU A 378 18.65 13.71 10.95
CA LEU A 378 19.72 12.92 10.35
C LEU A 378 20.29 11.86 11.31
N GLY A 379 20.18 12.08 12.63
CA GLY A 379 20.63 11.12 13.64
C GLY A 379 19.84 9.81 13.68
N ARG A 380 18.68 9.74 13.00
CA ARG A 380 17.84 8.53 12.88
C ARG A 380 18.05 7.79 11.56
N GLN A 381 18.91 8.28 10.67
CA GLN A 381 19.11 7.63 9.38
C GLN A 381 19.66 6.21 9.53
N GLY A 382 19.05 5.28 8.79
CA GLY A 382 19.43 3.86 8.78
C GLY A 382 18.65 3.00 9.78
N GLU A 383 17.98 3.58 10.78
CA GLU A 383 17.18 2.79 11.75
C GLU A 383 16.02 2.01 11.11
N ALA A 384 15.64 2.43 9.91
CA ALA A 384 14.56 1.93 9.08
C ALA A 384 15.00 1.01 7.93
N ASP A 385 16.31 0.77 7.75
CA ASP A 385 16.83 -0.02 6.63
C ASP A 385 16.16 -1.40 6.49
N PRO A 386 15.90 -2.17 7.57
CA PRO A 386 15.19 -3.44 7.46
C PRO A 386 13.76 -3.32 6.90
N ILE A 387 13.08 -2.18 7.10
CA ILE A 387 11.75 -1.91 6.52
C ILE A 387 11.91 -1.63 5.02
N ILE A 388 12.90 -0.84 4.65
CA ILE A 388 13.19 -0.49 3.26
C ILE A 388 13.58 -1.75 2.47
N ASP A 389 14.37 -2.64 3.06
CA ASP A 389 14.75 -3.91 2.44
C ASP A 389 13.53 -4.82 2.25
N LEU A 390 12.62 -4.88 3.23
CA LEU A 390 11.33 -5.56 3.09
C LEU A 390 10.48 -4.95 1.97
N MET A 391 10.45 -3.62 1.88
CA MET A 391 9.74 -2.91 0.82
C MET A 391 10.32 -3.23 -0.56
N ASN A 392 11.64 -3.26 -0.68
CA ASN A 392 12.29 -3.62 -1.94
C ASN A 392 11.97 -5.08 -2.29
N GLU A 393 12.18 -6.03 -1.38
CA GLU A 393 11.98 -7.47 -1.64
C GLU A 393 10.56 -7.80 -2.16
N TYR A 394 9.54 -7.12 -1.64
CA TYR A 394 8.14 -7.36 -2.01
C TYR A 394 7.52 -6.26 -2.87
N ALA A 395 8.32 -5.33 -3.40
CA ALA A 395 7.87 -4.17 -4.16
C ALA A 395 6.72 -3.39 -3.48
N LEU A 396 6.89 -3.14 -2.18
CA LEU A 396 5.93 -2.40 -1.37
C LEU A 396 6.15 -0.90 -1.49
N SER A 397 5.05 -0.15 -1.45
CA SER A 397 5.04 1.31 -1.37
C SER A 397 4.39 1.75 -0.07
N SER A 398 4.93 2.82 0.54
CA SER A 398 4.23 3.52 1.62
C SER A 398 3.05 4.29 1.03
N LEU A 399 1.84 4.04 1.52
CA LEU A 399 0.61 4.64 1.00
C LEU A 399 0.27 5.98 1.63
N LEU A 400 0.71 6.20 2.87
CA LEU A 400 0.44 7.45 3.56
C LEU A 400 1.30 8.57 2.96
N LYS A 401 0.72 9.74 2.77
CA LYS A 401 1.44 10.91 2.24
C LYS A 401 2.69 11.19 3.10
N ARG A 402 3.84 11.30 2.45
CA ARG A 402 5.11 11.67 3.07
C ARG A 402 4.97 12.91 3.97
N GLY A 403 5.47 12.82 5.20
CA GLY A 403 5.44 13.88 6.22
C GLY A 403 4.16 13.94 7.06
N THR A 404 3.18 13.07 6.83
CA THR A 404 1.94 13.03 7.63
C THR A 404 2.26 12.58 9.05
N LYS A 405 1.97 13.40 10.06
CA LYS A 405 2.19 13.05 11.47
C LYS A 405 1.12 12.06 11.92
N THR A 406 1.56 10.97 12.54
CA THR A 406 0.69 9.86 12.99
C THR A 406 0.73 9.69 14.50
N TRP A 407 1.70 10.29 15.18
CA TRP A 407 1.87 10.25 16.63
C TRP A 407 2.12 11.64 17.19
N HIS A 408 1.51 11.93 18.34
CA HIS A 408 1.57 13.20 19.07
C HIS A 408 1.90 12.93 20.55
N GLY A 409 3.14 13.15 20.95
CA GLY A 409 3.58 13.02 22.34
C GLY A 409 3.62 14.35 23.08
N GLY A 410 2.98 14.42 24.25
CA GLY A 410 3.18 15.52 25.18
C GLY A 410 4.52 15.40 25.92
N GLY A 411 5.43 16.36 25.73
CA GLY A 411 6.74 16.40 26.38
C GLY A 411 6.94 17.63 27.28
N TYR A 412 7.92 17.56 28.19
CA TYR A 412 8.33 18.68 29.06
C TYR A 412 8.83 19.92 28.28
N SER A 413 9.19 19.75 27.00
CA SER A 413 9.69 20.79 26.09
C SER A 413 8.69 21.19 24.99
N GLY A 414 7.43 20.79 25.10
CA GLY A 414 6.38 21.02 24.10
C GLY A 414 5.87 19.73 23.44
N ASP A 415 4.91 19.89 22.53
CA ASP A 415 4.33 18.80 21.75
C ASP A 415 5.34 18.26 20.72
N CYS A 416 5.51 16.94 20.68
CA CYS A 416 6.39 16.24 19.76
C CYS A 416 5.54 15.43 18.76
N GLU A 417 5.77 15.62 17.47
CA GLU A 417 5.02 14.92 16.42
C GLU A 417 5.94 14.08 15.54
N SER A 418 5.52 12.86 15.18
CA SER A 418 6.29 11.98 14.31
C SER A 418 5.42 11.12 13.40
N THR A 419 6.05 10.51 12.39
CA THR A 419 5.43 9.55 11.48
C THR A 419 6.06 8.19 11.72
N ILE A 420 5.37 7.35 12.48
CA ILE A 420 5.85 6.02 12.89
C ILE A 420 4.87 4.90 12.57
N ASP A 421 3.62 5.26 12.23
CA ASP A 421 2.59 4.34 11.78
C ASP A 421 2.61 4.27 10.25
N LEU A 422 2.83 3.08 9.70
CA LEU A 422 3.00 2.87 8.26
C LEU A 422 1.84 2.09 7.66
N VAL A 423 1.60 2.30 6.36
CA VAL A 423 0.75 1.44 5.52
C VAL A 423 1.57 1.09 4.29
N LEU A 424 2.04 -0.15 4.21
CA LEU A 424 2.85 -0.66 3.11
C LEU A 424 2.01 -1.60 2.26
N ALA A 425 1.96 -1.36 0.95
CA ALA A 425 1.19 -2.20 0.03
C ALA A 425 1.97 -2.56 -1.23
N SER A 426 1.75 -3.78 -1.75
CA SER A 426 2.32 -4.23 -3.03
C SER A 426 1.76 -3.45 -4.22
N GLU A 427 2.53 -3.35 -5.31
CA GLU A 427 2.22 -2.63 -6.57
C GLU A 427 0.73 -2.69 -7.00
N ASN A 428 0.15 -3.89 -7.13
CA ASN A 428 -1.24 -4.06 -7.56
C ASN A 428 -2.28 -3.43 -6.61
N LEU A 429 -2.02 -3.48 -5.30
CA LEU A 429 -2.89 -2.83 -4.32
C LEU A 429 -2.73 -1.31 -4.38
N THR A 430 -1.50 -0.83 -4.50
CA THR A 430 -1.18 0.60 -4.64
C THR A 430 -1.92 1.22 -5.83
N ASP A 431 -1.97 0.53 -6.97
CA ASP A 431 -2.71 0.99 -8.16
C ASP A 431 -4.24 1.08 -7.95
N SER A 432 -4.76 0.39 -6.93
CA SER A 432 -6.18 0.41 -6.57
C SER A 432 -6.50 1.33 -5.38
N VAL A 433 -5.54 2.10 -4.84
CA VAL A 433 -5.82 2.99 -3.71
C VAL A 433 -6.74 4.13 -4.13
N ILE A 434 -7.85 4.27 -3.41
CA ILE A 434 -8.77 5.42 -3.50
C ILE A 434 -8.36 6.49 -2.49
N LYS A 435 -8.00 6.07 -1.26
CA LYS A 435 -7.67 6.97 -0.16
C LYS A 435 -6.71 6.28 0.82
N CYS A 436 -5.74 7.02 1.34
CA CYS A 436 -4.96 6.66 2.53
C CYS A 436 -4.69 7.94 3.32
N ALA A 437 -5.33 8.09 4.49
CA ALA A 437 -5.25 9.33 5.27
C ALA A 437 -5.58 9.09 6.75
N ILE A 438 -5.27 10.08 7.60
CA ILE A 438 -5.78 10.11 8.97
C ILE A 438 -7.32 10.09 8.94
N LEU A 439 -7.92 9.24 9.76
CA LEU A 439 -9.36 9.20 9.99
C LEU A 439 -9.76 10.48 10.73
N GLY A 440 -10.83 11.14 10.29
CA GLY A 440 -11.24 12.42 10.85
C GLY A 440 -11.70 12.34 12.31
N THR A 441 -12.16 11.17 12.74
CA THR A 441 -12.59 10.91 14.11
C THR A 441 -11.41 10.53 15.00
N GLU A 442 -11.21 11.29 16.07
CA GLU A 442 -10.24 10.97 17.11
C GLU A 442 -10.84 10.04 18.17
N HIS A 443 -10.07 9.02 18.57
CA HIS A 443 -10.52 8.03 19.56
C HIS A 443 -9.80 8.16 20.92
N GLY A 444 -9.02 9.23 21.12
CA GLY A 444 -8.35 9.52 22.40
C GLY A 444 -7.00 8.81 22.60
N SER A 445 -6.40 8.28 21.55
CA SER A 445 -4.99 7.84 21.55
C SER A 445 -4.07 9.02 21.21
N ASP A 446 -2.80 8.92 21.61
CA ASP A 446 -1.73 9.78 21.09
C ASP A 446 -1.30 9.39 19.66
N HIS A 447 -1.77 8.25 19.17
CA HIS A 447 -1.70 7.88 17.75
C HIS A 447 -2.99 8.25 17.01
N CYS A 448 -2.84 8.65 15.75
CA CYS A 448 -3.94 8.90 14.85
C CYS A 448 -4.43 7.59 14.22
N ALA A 449 -5.74 7.42 14.12
CA ALA A 449 -6.30 6.33 13.33
C ALA A 449 -6.05 6.61 11.83
N ILE A 450 -5.64 5.60 11.08
CA ILE A 450 -5.36 5.73 9.64
C ILE A 450 -6.36 4.87 8.88
N GLU A 451 -7.06 5.49 7.93
CA GLU A 451 -8.00 4.85 7.03
C GLU A 451 -7.35 4.66 5.65
N THR A 452 -7.44 3.44 5.13
CA THR A 452 -7.05 3.11 3.75
C THR A 452 -8.23 2.46 3.02
N VAL A 453 -8.53 2.94 1.82
CA VAL A 453 -9.63 2.48 0.97
C VAL A 453 -9.08 2.09 -0.40
N PHE A 454 -9.40 0.88 -0.84
CA PHE A 454 -9.03 0.34 -2.15
C PHE A 454 -10.26 0.11 -3.03
N ASP A 455 -10.11 0.35 -4.32
CA ASP A 455 -11.00 -0.11 -5.39
C ASP A 455 -10.82 -1.62 -5.62
N ALA A 456 -11.18 -2.37 -4.58
CA ALA A 456 -11.24 -3.82 -4.57
C ALA A 456 -12.68 -4.21 -4.25
N PRO A 457 -13.55 -4.26 -5.28
CA PRO A 457 -14.95 -4.56 -5.09
C PRO A 457 -15.13 -5.95 -4.50
N TRP A 458 -15.90 -6.05 -3.41
CA TRP A 458 -16.34 -7.33 -2.87
C TRP A 458 -17.85 -7.32 -2.64
N SER A 459 -18.45 -8.49 -2.80
CA SER A 459 -19.86 -8.72 -2.53
C SER A 459 -20.00 -9.49 -1.23
N LEU A 460 -20.98 -9.11 -0.42
CA LEU A 460 -21.45 -9.94 0.68
C LEU A 460 -21.69 -11.36 0.16
N PRO A 461 -21.17 -12.40 0.83
CA PRO A 461 -21.57 -13.76 0.56
C PRO A 461 -23.08 -13.79 0.59
N LYS A 462 -23.70 -14.42 -0.41
CA LYS A 462 -25.13 -14.71 -0.32
C LYS A 462 -25.27 -15.63 0.89
N HIS A 463 -25.72 -15.10 2.01
CA HIS A 463 -26.04 -15.89 3.18
C HIS A 463 -27.02 -16.97 2.71
N GLN A 464 -26.55 -18.21 2.58
CA GLN A 464 -27.47 -19.33 2.60
C GLN A 464 -28.15 -19.25 3.96
N GLY A 465 -29.47 -19.06 3.95
CA GLY A 465 -30.24 -18.91 5.17
C GLY A 465 -29.83 -20.00 6.15
N ARG A 466 -29.55 -19.60 7.39
CA ARG A 466 -29.09 -20.55 8.41
C ARG A 466 -30.16 -21.61 8.57
N LEU A 467 -29.85 -22.86 8.20
CA LEU A 467 -30.79 -23.96 8.35
C LEU A 467 -31.10 -24.10 9.84
N LEU A 468 -32.38 -24.03 10.18
CA LEU A 468 -32.82 -24.19 11.57
C LEU A 468 -32.84 -25.69 11.89
N LEU A 469 -31.65 -26.23 12.16
CA LEU A 469 -31.40 -27.66 12.37
C LEU A 469 -32.26 -28.26 13.49
N GLU A 470 -32.72 -27.44 14.44
CA GLU A 470 -33.67 -27.84 15.49
C GLU A 470 -35.02 -28.30 14.91
N ASN A 471 -35.46 -27.73 13.79
CA ASN A 471 -36.70 -28.07 13.11
C ASN A 471 -36.51 -29.08 11.97
N ALA A 472 -35.30 -29.59 11.75
CA ALA A 472 -35.05 -30.55 10.70
C ALA A 472 -35.77 -31.89 11.01
N PRO A 473 -36.40 -32.55 10.02
CA PRO A 473 -37.07 -33.83 10.19
C PRO A 473 -36.04 -34.97 10.28
N TRP A 474 -35.22 -34.98 11.33
CA TRP A 474 -34.08 -35.88 11.50
C TRP A 474 -34.44 -37.36 11.34
N LYS A 475 -35.65 -37.75 11.77
CA LYS A 475 -36.14 -39.13 11.59
C LYS A 475 -36.27 -39.51 10.11
N GLU A 476 -36.79 -38.61 9.28
CA GLU A 476 -36.97 -38.84 7.85
C GLU A 476 -35.64 -38.80 7.10
N ILE A 477 -34.78 -37.84 7.44
CA ILE A 477 -33.42 -37.74 6.89
C ILE A 477 -32.63 -39.02 7.18
N ASN A 478 -32.64 -39.48 8.44
CA ASN A 478 -31.98 -40.74 8.81
C ASN A 478 -32.56 -41.95 8.07
N ALA A 479 -33.88 -42.02 7.89
CA ALA A 479 -34.51 -43.11 7.14
C ALA A 479 -34.07 -43.12 5.67
N ARG A 480 -33.95 -41.95 5.03
CA ARG A 480 -33.45 -41.80 3.66
C ARG A 480 -31.99 -42.25 3.54
N ILE A 481 -31.13 -41.82 4.46
CA ILE A 481 -29.71 -42.24 4.49
C ILE A 481 -29.59 -43.75 4.63
N VAL A 482 -30.32 -44.35 5.58
CA VAL A 482 -30.32 -45.80 5.81
C VAL A 482 -30.76 -46.55 4.56
N ASN A 483 -31.85 -46.11 3.90
CA ASN A 483 -32.32 -46.72 2.66
C ASN A 483 -31.29 -46.62 1.52
N ALA A 484 -30.67 -45.46 1.34
CA ALA A 484 -29.65 -45.24 0.31
C ALA A 484 -28.40 -46.11 0.53
N LEU A 485 -27.95 -46.24 1.78
CA LEU A 485 -26.79 -47.08 2.13
C LEU A 485 -27.10 -48.58 2.05
N SER A 486 -28.35 -49.00 2.31
CA SER A 486 -28.77 -50.40 2.26
C SER A 486 -28.91 -50.94 0.82
N ALA A 487 -29.10 -50.06 -0.16
CA ALA A 487 -29.38 -50.45 -1.55
C ALA A 487 -28.16 -50.96 -2.33
N THR A 488 -26.94 -50.93 -1.78
CA THR A 488 -25.74 -51.32 -2.54
C THR A 488 -24.65 -51.97 -1.65
N PRO A 489 -23.90 -53.00 -2.12
CA PRO A 489 -23.03 -53.82 -1.26
C PRO A 489 -21.84 -53.06 -0.63
N LEU A 490 -21.26 -53.63 0.43
CA LEU A 490 -20.29 -53.01 1.35
C LEU A 490 -18.82 -53.18 0.92
N GLU A 491 -18.54 -53.23 -0.39
CA GLU A 491 -17.20 -53.41 -0.93
C GLU A 491 -16.57 -52.08 -1.39
N GLY A 492 -15.25 -51.96 -1.25
CA GLY A 492 -14.48 -50.77 -1.63
C GLY A 492 -13.49 -50.29 -0.57
N THR A 493 -12.64 -49.35 -0.95
CA THR A 493 -11.65 -48.69 -0.09
C THR A 493 -12.33 -47.75 0.93
N VAL A 494 -11.59 -47.32 1.96
CA VAL A 494 -12.10 -46.37 2.97
C VAL A 494 -12.57 -45.07 2.33
N GLN A 495 -11.85 -44.54 1.34
CA GLN A 495 -12.24 -43.32 0.62
C GLN A 495 -13.57 -43.51 -0.11
N GLN A 496 -13.76 -44.63 -0.82
CA GLN A 496 -15.00 -44.92 -1.54
C GLN A 496 -16.20 -45.05 -0.59
N LYS A 497 -15.99 -45.60 0.61
CA LYS A 497 -17.02 -45.67 1.66
C LYS A 497 -17.37 -44.29 2.21
N THR A 498 -16.37 -43.42 2.42
CA THR A 498 -16.57 -42.02 2.84
C THR A 498 -17.32 -41.23 1.78
N ASP A 499 -16.89 -41.28 0.52
CA ASP A 499 -17.53 -40.56 -0.59
C ASP A 499 -19.00 -40.98 -0.73
N ARG A 500 -19.28 -42.28 -0.55
CA ARG A 500 -20.64 -42.82 -0.58
C ARG A 500 -21.50 -42.35 0.59
N LEU A 501 -20.95 -42.31 1.81
CA LEU A 501 -21.66 -41.74 2.96
C LEU A 501 -21.97 -40.26 2.71
N MET A 502 -20.99 -39.50 2.22
CA MET A 502 -21.17 -38.08 1.90
C MET A 502 -22.25 -37.87 0.83
N SER A 503 -22.30 -38.72 -0.21
CA SER A 503 -23.34 -38.69 -1.24
C SER A 503 -24.72 -38.99 -0.65
N ALA A 504 -24.85 -40.05 0.15
CA ALA A 504 -26.13 -40.43 0.76
C ALA A 504 -26.67 -39.38 1.74
N VAL A 505 -25.78 -38.72 2.49
CA VAL A 505 -26.14 -37.60 3.37
C VAL A 505 -26.54 -36.37 2.54
N SER A 506 -25.81 -36.07 1.47
CA SER A 506 -26.08 -34.90 0.62
C SER A 506 -27.38 -35.02 -0.18
N GLU A 507 -27.82 -36.23 -0.53
CA GLU A 507 -29.12 -36.46 -1.18
C GLU A 507 -30.30 -36.45 -0.18
N ALA A 508 -30.04 -36.76 1.09
CA ALA A 508 -31.08 -36.89 2.10
C ALA A 508 -31.49 -35.55 2.75
N VAL A 509 -30.57 -34.58 2.77
CA VAL A 509 -30.71 -33.22 3.31
C VAL A 509 -31.08 -32.27 2.17
#